data_AF-A0A3N2ICI8-F1
#
_entry.id   AF-A0A3N2ICI8-F1
#
_cell.length_a   1.000
_cell.length_b   1.000
_cell.length_c   1.000
_cell.angle_alpha   90.00
_cell.angle_beta   90.00
_cell.angle_gamma   90.00
#
_symmetry.space_group_name_H-M   'P 1'
#
loop_
_entity.id
_entity.type
_entity.pdbx_description
1 polymer ?
#
loop_
_entity_poly.entity_id
_entity_poly.type
_entity_poly.pdbx_seq_one_letter_code
_entity_poly.pdbx_strand_id
1 'polypeptide(L)'
;MTRDPELPAAAPVDAHAYVEEPQRWLPWRDVVTNVVMVLVGGVLVWLAVDVAGLSLLVALVGSGVVVVAGRAVADKFIKESG
;
A
#
# COMPACT_ATOMS: atom_id res chain seq x y z
N MET A 1 5.69 24.40 -61.81
CA MET A 1 4.89 24.31 -60.58
C MET A 1 4.96 22.88 -60.09
N THR A 2 5.78 22.66 -59.08
CA THR A 2 6.09 21.38 -58.46
C THR A 2 4.91 20.89 -57.63
N ARG A 3 4.27 19.80 -58.07
CA ARG A 3 3.45 18.94 -57.21
C ARG A 3 4.39 17.99 -56.48
N ASP A 4 4.40 18.08 -55.15
CA ASP A 4 4.14 17.01 -54.17
C ASP A 4 4.69 17.43 -52.80
N PRO A 5 3.97 17.17 -51.70
CA PRO A 5 3.98 15.81 -51.17
C PRO A 5 2.61 15.26 -50.80
N GLU A 6 2.39 13.99 -51.15
CA GLU A 6 1.46 13.09 -50.50
C GLU A 6 1.50 13.31 -48.98
N LEU A 7 0.42 13.87 -48.44
CA LEU A 7 0.15 13.78 -47.01
C LEU A 7 0.03 12.28 -46.67
N PRO A 8 0.80 11.76 -45.71
CA PRO A 8 0.64 10.38 -45.28
C PRO A 8 -0.80 10.23 -44.80
N ALA A 9 -1.54 9.34 -45.45
CA ALA A 9 -2.90 9.00 -45.06
C ALA A 9 -2.89 8.70 -43.56
N ALA A 10 -3.70 9.43 -42.79
CA ALA A 10 -3.83 9.21 -41.36
C ALA A 10 -4.20 7.73 -41.14
N ALA A 11 -3.25 6.95 -40.63
CA ALA A 11 -3.53 5.59 -40.23
C ALA A 11 -4.70 5.64 -39.24
N PRO A 12 -5.73 4.79 -39.39
CA PRO A 12 -6.81 4.75 -38.42
C PRO A 12 -6.18 4.47 -37.06
N VAL A 13 -6.29 5.44 -36.15
CA VAL A 13 -5.84 5.27 -34.77
C VAL A 13 -6.69 4.14 -34.21
N ASP A 14 -6.10 2.96 -34.08
CA ASP A 14 -6.75 1.81 -33.45
C ASP A 14 -7.23 2.23 -32.05
N ALA A 15 -8.53 2.48 -31.92
CA ALA A 15 -9.14 2.84 -30.64
C ALA A 15 -8.97 1.75 -29.57
N HIS A 16 -8.58 0.55 -29.99
CA HIS A 16 -8.20 -0.56 -29.12
C HIS A 16 -6.84 -0.40 -28.44
N ALA A 17 -5.97 0.50 -28.91
CA ALA A 17 -4.66 0.75 -28.30
C ALA A 17 -4.73 1.56 -26.99
N TYR A 18 -5.89 2.19 -26.70
CA TYR A 18 -6.12 3.05 -25.54
C TYR A 18 -7.24 2.53 -24.63
N VAL A 19 -7.41 1.20 -24.56
CA VAL A 19 -8.11 0.63 -23.41
C VAL A 19 -7.14 0.75 -22.23
N GLU A 20 -7.19 1.87 -21.52
CA GLU A 20 -6.57 2.00 -20.20
C GLU A 20 -6.96 0.76 -19.39
N GLU A 21 -5.95 -0.01 -18.95
CA GLU A 21 -6.22 -1.15 -18.08
C GLU A 21 -7.11 -0.66 -16.94
N PRO A 22 -8.25 -1.34 -16.66
CA PRO A 22 -9.17 -0.90 -15.62
C PRO A 22 -8.36 -0.74 -14.35
N GLN A 23 -8.20 0.52 -13.93
CA GLN A 23 -7.35 0.96 -12.84
C GLN A 23 -7.65 0.04 -11.66
N ARG A 24 -6.74 -0.92 -11.36
CA ARG A 24 -6.96 -1.92 -10.31
C ARG A 24 -7.35 -1.15 -9.08
N TRP A 25 -8.57 -1.38 -8.60
CA TRP A 25 -9.12 -0.68 -7.46
C TRP A 25 -8.10 -0.75 -6.33
N LEU A 26 -7.85 0.40 -5.67
CA LEU A 26 -6.92 0.50 -4.56
C LEU A 26 -7.13 -0.72 -3.65
N PRO A 27 -6.09 -1.50 -3.31
CA PRO A 27 -6.26 -2.74 -2.54
C PRO A 27 -6.79 -2.37 -1.15
N TRP A 28 -8.12 -2.29 -1.04
CA TRP A 28 -8.81 -1.73 0.12
C TRP A 28 -8.46 -2.50 1.39
N ARG A 29 -8.16 -3.81 1.25
CA ARG A 29 -7.68 -4.65 2.33
C ARG A 29 -6.34 -4.15 2.87
N ASP A 30 -5.42 -3.75 2.02
CA ASP A 30 -4.11 -3.25 2.44
C ASP A 30 -4.25 -1.87 3.09
N VAL A 31 -5.15 -1.02 2.58
CA VAL A 31 -5.44 0.29 3.17
C VAL A 31 -6.05 0.13 4.56
N VAL A 32 -7.09 -0.71 4.69
CA VAL A 32 -7.74 -0.98 5.97
C VAL A 32 -6.75 -1.60 6.95
N THR A 33 -5.93 -2.55 6.52
CA THR A 33 -4.92 -3.18 7.38
C THR A 33 -3.90 -2.16 7.88
N ASN A 34 -3.42 -1.26 7.01
CA ASN A 34 -2.51 -0.20 7.42
C ASN A 34 -3.15 0.77 8.42
N VAL A 35 -4.39 1.20 8.17
CA VAL A 35 -5.13 2.09 9.08
C VAL A 35 -5.30 1.43 10.45
N VAL A 36 -5.70 0.16 10.48
CA VAL A 36 -5.83 -0.61 11.73
C VAL A 36 -4.48 -0.73 12.44
N MET A 37 -3.39 -1.03 11.73
CA MET A 37 -2.05 -1.09 12.33
C MET A 37 -1.62 0.23 12.96
N VAL A 38 -1.89 1.36 12.30
CA VAL A 38 -1.56 2.68 12.84
C VAL A 38 -2.36 2.98 14.10
N LEU A 39 -3.66 2.67 14.11
CA LEU A 39 -4.50 2.87 15.29
C LEU A 39 -4.06 1.97 16.46
N VAL A 40 -3.85 0.68 16.22
CA VAL A 40 -3.42 -0.27 17.25
C VAL A 40 -2.04 0.10 17.80
N GLY A 41 -1.10 0.43 16.92
CA GLY A 41 0.25 0.87 17.32
C GLY A 41 0.20 2.15 18.15
N GLY A 42 -0.58 3.14 17.73
CA GLY A 42 -0.76 4.39 18.46
C GLY A 42 -1.37 4.19 19.85
N VAL A 43 -2.40 3.35 19.96
CA VAL A 43 -3.03 3.01 21.26
C VAL A 43 -2.05 2.28 22.18
N LEU A 44 -1.25 1.35 21.66
CA LEU A 44 -0.22 0.65 22.43
C LEU A 44 0.86 1.60 22.95
N VAL A 45 1.34 2.52 22.11
CA VAL A 45 2.32 3.54 22.53
C VAL A 45 1.71 4.45 23.60
N TRP A 46 0.47 4.90 23.39
CA TRP A 46 -0.21 5.76 24.36
C TRP A 46 -0.38 5.05 25.71
N LEU A 47 -0.86 3.80 25.74
CA LEU A 47 -0.97 3.00 26.97
C LEU A 47 0.40 2.78 27.64
N ALA A 48 1.44 2.51 26.87
CA ALA A 48 2.78 2.31 27.41
C ALA A 48 3.32 3.56 28.11
N VAL A 49 3.04 4.75 27.57
CA VAL A 49 3.48 6.02 28.16
C VAL A 49 2.58 6.42 29.34
N ASP A 50 1.26 6.40 29.15
CA ASP A 50 0.29 6.94 30.11
C ASP A 50 0.08 6.01 31.31
N VAL A 51 -0.05 4.70 31.07
CA VAL A 51 -0.35 3.73 32.13
C VAL A 51 0.91 3.11 32.73
N ALA A 52 1.90 2.79 31.91
CA ALA A 52 3.13 2.15 32.39
C ALA A 52 4.26 3.14 32.73
N GLY A 53 4.06 4.45 32.50
CA GLY A 53 5.05 5.49 32.80
C GLY A 53 6.35 5.33 32.01
N LEU A 54 6.32 4.60 30.89
CA LEU A 54 7.50 4.37 30.08
C LEU A 54 7.91 5.66 29.36
N SER A 55 9.21 5.82 29.17
CA SER A 55 9.70 6.89 28.30
C SER A 55 9.19 6.67 26.87
N LEU A 56 8.88 7.77 26.18
CA LEU A 56 8.35 7.73 24.82
C LEU A 56 9.21 6.88 23.88
N LEU A 57 10.54 6.97 24.01
CA LEU A 57 11.49 6.17 23.22
C LEU A 57 11.31 4.67 23.47
N VAL A 58 11.14 4.24 24.72
CA VAL A 58 10.96 2.82 25.06
C VAL A 58 9.62 2.32 24.55
N ALA A 59 8.55 3.12 24.68
CA ALA A 59 7.24 2.80 24.13
C ALA A 59 7.28 2.66 22.60
N LEU A 60 7.99 3.56 21.92
CA LEU A 60 8.10 3.57 20.45
C LEU A 60 8.90 2.38 19.94
N VAL A 61 10.05 2.08 20.57
CA VAL A 61 10.85 0.89 20.24
C VAL A 61 10.07 -0.40 20.52
N GLY A 62 9.41 -0.49 21.67
CA GLY A 62 8.58 -1.64 22.02
C GLY A 62 7.44 -1.88 21.04
N SER A 63 6.74 -0.81 20.64
CA SER A 63 5.68 -0.90 19.62
C SER A 63 6.19 -1.38 18.26
N GLY A 64 7.38 -0.92 17.83
CA GLY A 64 8.02 -1.38 16.61
C GLY A 64 8.33 -2.88 16.64
N VAL A 65 8.83 -3.39 17.76
CA VAL A 65 9.09 -4.83 17.95
C VAL A 65 7.80 -5.64 17.86
N VAL A 66 6.71 -5.18 18.49
CA VAL A 66 5.40 -5.85 18.44
C VAL A 66 4.86 -5.89 17.01
N VAL A 67 4.98 -4.81 16.24
CA VAL A 67 4.54 -4.75 14.85
C VAL A 67 5.32 -5.73 13.97
N VAL A 68 6.66 -5.77 14.11
CA VAL A 68 7.51 -6.69 13.34
C VAL A 68 7.21 -8.15 13.70
N ALA A 69 7.07 -8.46 15.00
CA ALA A 69 6.72 -9.79 15.46
C ALA A 69 5.33 -10.23 14.96
N GLY A 70 4.33 -9.34 15.07
CA GLY A 70 2.98 -9.59 14.58
C GLY A 70 2.94 -9.85 13.08
N ARG A 71 3.73 -9.12 12.30
CA ARG A 71 3.84 -9.32 10.85
C ARG A 71 4.52 -10.64 10.50
N ALA A 72 5.61 -11.00 11.18
CA ALA A 72 6.28 -12.29 10.98
C ALA A 72 5.36 -13.48 11.32
N VAL A 73 4.55 -13.36 12.38
CA VAL A 73 3.54 -14.36 12.76
C VAL A 73 2.45 -14.45 11.69
N ALA A 74 1.91 -13.31 11.23
CA ALA A 74 0.90 -13.28 10.18
C ALA A 74 1.39 -13.92 8.87
N ASP A 75 2.62 -13.60 8.44
CA ASP A 75 3.24 -14.18 7.25
C ASP A 75 3.40 -15.71 7.37
N LYS A 76 3.75 -16.20 8.57
CA LYS A 76 3.83 -17.64 8.85
C LYS A 76 2.46 -18.31 8.75
N PHE A 77 1.41 -17.73 9.34
CA PHE A 77 0.05 -18.27 9.26
C PHE A 77 -0.49 -18.29 7.83
N ILE A 78 -0.22 -17.25 7.04
CA ILE A 78 -0.62 -17.19 5.62
C ILE A 78 0.08 -18.28 4.82
N LYS A 79 1.37 -18.55 5.10
CA LYS A 79 2.14 -19.58 4.42
C LYS A 79 1.73 -21.01 4.81
N GLU A 80 1.26 -21.24 6.03
CA GLU A 80 0.76 -22.56 6.48
C GLU A 80 -0.69 -22.83 6.06
N SER A 81 -1.45 -21.81 5.65
CA SER A 81 -2.87 -21.92 5.29
C SER A 81 -3.15 -22.02 3.78
N GLY A 82 -2.11 -22.00 2.94
CA GLY A 82 -2.20 -22.13 1.48
C GLY A 82 -1.43 -23.34 0.98
#